data_AF-A0A927UAS3-F1
#
_entry.id   AF-A0A927UAS3-F1
#
_cell.length_a   1.000
_cell.length_b   1.000
_cell.length_c   1.000
_cell.angle_alpha   90.00
_cell.angle_beta   90.00
_cell.angle_gamma   90.00
#
_symmetry.space_group_name_H-M   'P 1'
#
loop_
_entity.id
_entity.type
_entity.pdbx_description
1 polymer ?
#
loop_
_entity_poly.entity_id
_entity_poly.type
_entity_poly.pdbx_seq_one_letter_code
_entity_poly.pdbx_strand_id
1 'polypeptide(L)'
;MTIGEMFSCKFIEEKELYPLQKWYNSLLAKTPDDIDVADVLHMFRQKMFMEFAVEKALDMLQENIFIGELWPGELLEKISMLDAGMFHNQKSKLEYILKKGTSELKDYTCSFFEDDIQDIKNSLARIHSILEII
;
A
#
# COMPACT_ATOMS: atom_id res chain seq x y z
N MET A 1 18.84 -10.78 3.35
CA MET A 1 18.82 -10.13 2.04
C MET A 1 18.05 -8.83 2.19
N THR A 2 18.67 -7.70 1.91
CA THR A 2 18.03 -6.37 2.00
C THR A 2 17.30 -6.03 0.71
N ILE A 3 16.48 -4.96 0.72
CA ILE A 3 15.87 -4.41 -0.51
C ILE A 3 16.95 -4.02 -1.52
N GLY A 4 18.05 -3.40 -1.07
CA GLY A 4 19.18 -3.04 -1.92
C GLY A 4 19.77 -4.25 -2.65
N GLU A 5 19.98 -5.35 -1.94
CA GLU A 5 20.48 -6.60 -2.52
C GLU A 5 19.46 -7.24 -3.47
N MET A 6 18.19 -7.32 -3.05
CA MET A 6 17.10 -7.93 -3.81
C MET A 6 16.91 -7.28 -5.19
N PHE A 7 17.01 -5.95 -5.26
CA PHE A 7 16.84 -5.18 -6.50
C PHE A 7 18.16 -4.75 -7.15
N SER A 8 19.30 -5.26 -6.67
CA SER A 8 20.64 -4.90 -7.18
C SER A 8 20.89 -3.38 -7.23
N CYS A 9 20.36 -2.66 -6.24
CA CYS A 9 20.49 -1.22 -6.10
C CYS A 9 21.76 -0.84 -5.32
N LYS A 10 22.29 0.35 -5.59
CA LYS A 10 23.43 0.92 -4.85
C LYS A 10 22.97 2.07 -3.98
N PHE A 11 23.62 2.20 -2.82
CA PHE A 11 23.47 3.37 -1.97
C PHE A 11 23.97 4.62 -2.69
N ILE A 12 23.32 5.74 -2.42
CA ILE A 12 23.78 7.05 -2.87
C ILE A 12 24.88 7.51 -1.91
N GLU A 13 26.08 7.71 -2.45
CA GLU A 13 27.31 8.04 -1.71
C GLU A 13 27.73 9.50 -1.97
N GLU A 14 26.90 10.45 -1.54
CA GLU A 14 27.20 11.89 -1.60
C GLU A 14 27.57 12.42 -0.21
N LYS A 15 28.39 13.48 -0.17
CA LYS A 15 28.85 14.09 1.09
C LYS A 15 27.69 14.63 1.95
N GLU A 16 26.65 15.12 1.30
CA GLU A 16 25.43 15.60 1.93
C GLU A 16 24.22 15.08 1.14
N LEU A 17 23.35 14.34 1.82
CA LEU A 17 22.17 13.73 1.22
C LEU A 17 20.93 14.60 1.44
N TYR A 18 20.15 14.80 0.39
CA TYR A 18 18.80 15.34 0.45
C TYR A 18 17.85 14.37 1.19
N PRO A 19 16.73 14.86 1.77
CA PRO A 19 15.80 14.03 2.52
C PRO A 19 15.33 12.76 1.77
N LEU A 20 15.04 12.89 0.48
CA LEU A 20 14.60 11.74 -0.33
C LEU A 20 15.72 10.70 -0.54
N GLN A 21 16.98 11.15 -0.69
CA GLN A 21 18.13 10.25 -0.79
C GLN A 21 18.41 9.54 0.55
N LYS A 22 18.20 10.23 1.67
CA LYS A 22 18.28 9.61 3.01
C LYS A 22 17.22 8.53 3.19
N TRP A 23 15.97 8.82 2.81
CA TRP A 23 14.89 7.82 2.82
C TRP A 23 15.22 6.64 1.92
N TYR A 24 15.69 6.88 0.69
CA TYR A 24 16.05 5.82 -0.26
C TYR A 24 17.14 4.90 0.30
N ASN A 25 18.23 5.47 0.81
CA ASN A 25 19.29 4.68 1.44
C ASN A 25 18.77 3.89 2.66
N SER A 26 17.90 4.49 3.47
CA SER A 26 17.26 3.80 4.60
C SER A 26 16.40 2.62 4.12
N LEU A 27 15.61 2.80 3.07
CA LEU A 27 14.80 1.74 2.45
C LEU A 27 15.69 0.59 1.94
N LEU A 28 16.79 0.89 1.24
CA LEU A 28 17.69 -0.13 0.71
C LEU A 28 18.35 -0.98 1.80
N ALA A 29 18.53 -0.43 3.01
CA ALA A 29 19.11 -1.13 4.14
C ALA A 29 18.12 -2.06 4.87
N LYS A 30 16.80 -1.85 4.69
CA LYS A 30 15.75 -2.68 5.30
C LYS A 30 15.70 -4.07 4.67
N THR A 31 15.30 -5.08 5.46
CA THR A 31 14.86 -6.36 4.91
C THR A 31 13.39 -6.28 4.49
N PRO A 32 12.87 -7.18 3.63
CA PRO A 32 11.46 -7.19 3.26
C PRO A 32 10.49 -7.25 4.45
N ASP A 33 10.91 -7.82 5.57
CA ASP A 33 10.08 -7.96 6.79
C ASP A 33 10.10 -6.69 7.65
N ASP A 34 11.08 -5.81 7.46
CA ASP A 34 11.17 -4.51 8.13
C ASP A 34 10.37 -3.40 7.42
N ILE A 35 9.72 -3.72 6.30
CA ILE A 35 8.96 -2.76 5.49
C ILE A 35 7.64 -2.44 6.19
N ASP A 36 7.44 -1.16 6.46
CA ASP A 36 6.23 -0.63 7.11
C ASP A 36 5.30 0.08 6.11
N VAL A 37 4.13 0.52 6.59
CA VAL A 37 3.15 1.22 5.76
C VAL A 37 3.67 2.54 5.19
N ALA A 38 4.52 3.25 5.93
CA ALA A 38 5.09 4.52 5.49
C ALA A 38 6.06 4.28 4.32
N ASP A 39 6.89 3.23 4.38
CA ASP A 39 7.74 2.82 3.26
C ASP A 39 6.92 2.53 2.00
N VAL A 40 5.83 1.74 2.14
CA VAL A 40 4.96 1.35 1.02
C VAL A 40 4.28 2.56 0.40
N LEU A 41 3.71 3.45 1.21
CA LEU A 41 3.12 4.70 0.73
C LEU A 41 4.16 5.59 0.06
N HIS A 42 5.39 5.64 0.59
CA HIS A 42 6.48 6.40 -0.01
C HIS A 42 6.94 5.80 -1.34
N MET A 43 7.00 4.46 -1.46
CA MET A 43 7.25 3.75 -2.71
C MET A 43 6.19 4.09 -3.77
N PHE A 44 4.91 4.16 -3.41
CA PHE A 44 3.85 4.61 -4.32
C PHE A 44 4.02 6.06 -4.75
N ARG A 45 4.31 6.99 -3.82
CA ARG A 45 4.53 8.40 -4.13
C ARG A 45 5.70 8.62 -5.10
N GLN A 46 6.79 7.86 -4.93
CA GLN A 46 7.99 7.95 -5.77
C GLN A 46 7.93 7.05 -7.01
N LYS A 47 6.90 6.21 -7.14
CA LYS A 47 6.74 5.20 -8.19
C LYS A 47 7.93 4.23 -8.28
N MET A 48 8.42 3.78 -7.12
CA MET A 48 9.58 2.88 -7.00
C MET A 48 9.16 1.51 -6.49
N PHE A 49 9.82 0.45 -6.99
CA PHE A 49 9.57 -0.94 -6.57
C PHE A 49 8.09 -1.35 -6.58
N MET A 50 7.34 -0.88 -7.57
CA MET A 50 5.87 -0.91 -7.56
C MET A 50 5.28 -2.32 -7.39
N GLU A 51 5.83 -3.33 -8.06
CA GLU A 51 5.33 -4.71 -7.91
C GLU A 51 5.47 -5.22 -6.47
N PHE A 52 6.62 -4.97 -5.85
CA PHE A 52 6.87 -5.32 -4.45
C PHE A 52 6.02 -4.49 -3.48
N ALA A 53 5.87 -3.19 -3.75
CA ALA A 53 5.03 -2.31 -2.94
C ALA A 53 3.56 -2.75 -2.99
N VAL A 54 3.05 -3.16 -4.16
CA VAL A 54 1.70 -3.72 -4.31
C VAL A 54 1.56 -5.02 -3.52
N GLU A 55 2.52 -5.94 -3.63
CA GLU A 55 2.46 -7.20 -2.89
C GLU A 55 2.40 -6.96 -1.37
N LYS A 56 3.31 -6.13 -0.84
CA LYS A 56 3.34 -5.78 0.59
C LYS A 56 2.09 -5.03 1.03
N ALA A 57 1.59 -4.12 0.21
CA ALA A 57 0.37 -3.39 0.53
C ALA A 57 -0.83 -4.32 0.67
N LEU A 58 -0.96 -5.30 -0.24
CA LEU A 58 -2.04 -6.27 -0.18
C LEU A 58 -1.93 -7.13 1.07
N ASP A 59 -0.73 -7.60 1.43
CA ASP A 59 -0.51 -8.36 2.68
C ASP A 59 -0.95 -7.54 3.91
N MET A 60 -0.54 -6.28 3.99
CA MET A 60 -0.93 -5.37 5.08
C MET A 60 -2.46 -5.14 5.13
N LEU A 61 -3.10 -4.98 3.97
CA LEU A 61 -4.57 -4.79 3.89
C LEU A 61 -5.36 -6.05 4.23
N GLN A 62 -4.79 -7.24 3.99
CA GLN A 62 -5.38 -8.48 4.47
C GLN A 62 -5.40 -8.54 6.00
N GLU A 63 -4.49 -7.86 6.70
CA GLU A 63 -4.45 -7.76 8.16
C GLU A 63 -5.32 -6.61 8.71
N ASN A 64 -5.26 -5.42 8.10
CA ASN A 64 -6.02 -4.25 8.52
C ASN A 64 -6.42 -3.37 7.33
N ILE A 65 -7.72 -3.31 7.01
CA ILE A 65 -8.23 -2.50 5.89
C ILE A 65 -8.19 -1.00 6.16
N PHE A 66 -8.03 -0.58 7.41
CA PHE A 66 -7.92 0.81 7.84
C PHE A 66 -6.47 1.30 7.95
N ILE A 67 -5.48 0.49 7.55
CA ILE A 67 -4.06 0.87 7.68
C ILE A 67 -3.73 2.11 6.81
N GLY A 68 -2.93 3.00 7.39
CA GLY A 68 -2.52 4.26 6.79
C GLY A 68 -1.51 4.99 7.68
N GLU A 69 -0.88 6.04 7.14
CA GLU A 69 0.08 6.87 7.88
C GLU A 69 -0.61 8.14 8.40
N LEU A 70 -1.41 8.79 7.56
CA LEU A 70 -2.03 10.08 7.86
C LEU A 70 -3.52 9.96 8.22
N TRP A 71 -4.25 9.03 7.59
CA TRP A 71 -5.66 8.78 7.88
C TRP A 71 -6.01 7.29 7.75
N PRO A 72 -7.09 6.84 8.41
CA PRO A 72 -7.57 5.46 8.28
C PRO A 72 -7.90 5.11 6.82
N GLY A 73 -7.35 4.01 6.33
CA GLY A 73 -7.61 3.51 4.98
C GLY A 73 -6.81 4.19 3.87
N GLU A 74 -5.83 5.04 4.19
CA GLU A 74 -4.95 5.67 3.20
C GLU A 74 -4.32 4.65 2.24
N LEU A 75 -3.85 3.51 2.76
CA LEU A 75 -3.23 2.49 1.92
C LEU A 75 -4.23 1.86 0.95
N LEU A 76 -5.46 1.59 1.42
CA LEU A 76 -6.55 1.06 0.61
C LEU A 76 -6.92 2.04 -0.51
N GLU A 77 -6.99 3.32 -0.19
CA GLU A 77 -7.24 4.39 -1.15
C GLU A 77 -6.17 4.36 -2.25
N LYS A 78 -4.88 4.34 -1.91
CA LYS A 78 -3.80 4.32 -2.90
C LYS A 78 -3.82 3.07 -3.78
N ILE A 79 -4.07 1.90 -3.20
CA ILE A 79 -4.23 0.65 -3.96
C ILE A 79 -5.39 0.75 -4.94
N SER A 80 -6.52 1.30 -4.52
CA SER A 80 -7.72 1.43 -5.37
C SER A 80 -7.56 2.38 -6.56
N MET A 81 -6.48 3.17 -6.60
CA MET A 81 -6.19 4.13 -7.68
C MET A 81 -5.13 3.62 -8.67
N LEU A 82 -4.56 2.43 -8.44
CA LEU A 82 -3.57 1.84 -9.33
C LEU A 82 -4.23 1.23 -10.58
N ASP A 83 -3.45 1.08 -11.64
CA ASP A 83 -3.88 0.41 -12.86
C ASP A 83 -4.19 -1.07 -12.60
N ALA A 84 -5.27 -1.57 -13.21
CA ALA A 84 -5.72 -2.95 -13.04
C ALA A 84 -4.63 -3.98 -13.40
N GLY A 85 -3.75 -3.64 -14.36
CA GLY A 85 -2.64 -4.48 -14.77
C GLY A 85 -1.64 -4.81 -13.67
N MET A 86 -1.59 -4.03 -12.60
CA MET A 86 -0.73 -4.29 -11.42
C MET A 86 -1.21 -5.49 -10.59
N PHE A 87 -2.43 -5.99 -10.83
CA PHE A 87 -3.09 -6.98 -9.97
C PHE A 87 -3.34 -8.34 -10.63
N HIS A 88 -2.82 -8.60 -11.83
CA HIS A 88 -3.13 -9.83 -12.60
C HIS A 88 -2.97 -11.14 -11.81
N ASN A 89 -2.01 -11.23 -10.89
CA ASN A 89 -1.78 -12.43 -10.06
C ASN A 89 -2.26 -12.27 -8.60
N GLN A 90 -3.00 -11.20 -8.30
CA GLN A 90 -3.38 -10.81 -6.95
C GLN A 90 -4.90 -10.81 -6.73
N LYS A 91 -5.67 -11.35 -7.69
CA LYS A 91 -7.13 -11.37 -7.66
C LYS A 91 -7.71 -11.91 -6.35
N SER A 92 -7.18 -13.03 -5.86
CA SER A 92 -7.65 -13.65 -4.60
C SER A 92 -7.42 -12.76 -3.37
N LYS A 93 -6.28 -12.04 -3.31
CA LYS A 93 -6.01 -11.08 -2.24
C LYS A 93 -6.99 -9.90 -2.31
N LEU A 94 -7.25 -9.36 -3.50
CA LEU A 94 -8.21 -8.28 -3.70
C LEU A 94 -9.65 -8.71 -3.31
N GLU A 95 -10.08 -9.91 -3.71
CA GLU A 95 -11.39 -10.46 -3.31
C GLU A 95 -11.51 -10.59 -1.79
N TYR A 96 -10.43 -11.07 -1.13
CA TYR A 96 -10.39 -11.16 0.32
C TYR A 96 -10.48 -9.79 0.99
N ILE A 97 -9.70 -8.81 0.52
CA ILE A 97 -9.71 -7.43 1.04
C ILE A 97 -11.10 -6.81 0.86
N LEU A 98 -11.72 -6.98 -0.32
CA LEU A 98 -13.06 -6.48 -0.59
C LEU A 98 -14.09 -7.06 0.37
N LYS A 99 -14.08 -8.39 0.56
CA LYS A 99 -14.97 -9.09 1.49
C LYS A 99 -14.74 -8.63 2.93
N LYS A 100 -13.48 -8.56 3.36
CA LYS A 100 -13.09 -8.15 4.72
C LYS A 100 -13.52 -6.72 5.00
N GLY A 101 -13.14 -5.78 4.14
CA GLY A 101 -13.50 -4.36 4.31
C GLY A 101 -15.01 -4.11 4.28
N THR A 102 -15.74 -4.82 3.43
CA THR A 102 -17.22 -4.72 3.41
C THR A 102 -17.85 -5.25 4.69
N SER A 103 -17.24 -6.25 5.33
CA SER A 103 -17.69 -6.78 6.62
C SER A 103 -17.37 -5.81 7.76
N GLU A 104 -16.11 -5.37 7.86
CA GLU A 104 -15.65 -4.50 8.95
C GLU A 104 -16.35 -3.13 8.93
N LEU A 105 -16.69 -2.60 7.75
CA LEU A 105 -17.46 -1.36 7.63
C LEU A 105 -18.91 -1.47 8.12
N LYS A 106 -19.52 -2.67 8.13
CA LYS A 106 -20.87 -2.84 8.69
C LYS A 106 -20.87 -2.66 10.21
N ASP A 107 -19.79 -3.07 10.84
CA ASP A 107 -19.62 -3.00 12.29
C ASP A 107 -18.99 -1.66 12.72
N TYR A 108 -18.53 -0.85 11.77
CA TYR A 108 -17.90 0.44 12.02
C TYR A 108 -18.94 1.54 12.26
N THR A 109 -19.19 1.89 13.52
CA THR A 109 -20.23 2.84 13.94
C THR A 109 -19.71 4.21 14.37
N CYS A 110 -18.48 4.60 13.99
CA CYS A 110 -17.90 5.87 14.45
C CYS A 110 -18.39 7.08 13.64
N SER A 111 -19.25 7.91 14.24
CA SER A 111 -19.83 9.10 13.60
C SER A 111 -18.85 10.26 13.39
N PHE A 112 -17.67 10.24 14.01
CA PHE A 112 -16.66 11.30 13.85
C PHE A 112 -15.85 11.17 12.55
N PHE A 113 -16.02 10.09 11.81
CA PHE A 113 -15.24 9.74 10.62
C PHE A 113 -16.13 9.44 9.40
N GLU A 114 -17.26 10.14 9.26
CA GLU A 114 -18.19 9.89 8.14
C GLU A 114 -17.52 10.06 6.77
N ASP A 115 -16.68 11.08 6.60
CA ASP A 115 -15.93 11.33 5.37
C ASP A 115 -14.92 10.19 5.11
N ASP A 116 -14.12 9.80 6.11
CA ASP A 116 -13.16 8.70 5.98
C ASP A 116 -13.85 7.36 5.65
N ILE A 117 -15.01 7.08 6.27
CA ILE A 117 -15.83 5.89 5.97
C ILE A 117 -16.28 5.94 4.51
N GLN A 118 -16.71 7.11 4.03
CA GLN A 118 -17.14 7.25 2.64
C GLN A 118 -15.98 7.04 1.67
N ASP A 119 -14.79 7.52 1.99
CA ASP A 119 -13.59 7.31 1.18
C ASP A 119 -13.14 5.85 1.14
N ILE A 120 -13.25 5.14 2.25
CA ILE A 120 -13.00 3.69 2.30
C ILE A 120 -14.03 2.95 1.43
N LYS A 121 -15.33 3.30 1.53
CA LYS A 121 -16.37 2.72 0.65
C LYS A 121 -16.09 2.97 -0.83
N ASN A 122 -15.68 4.20 -1.18
CA ASN A 122 -15.31 4.57 -2.54
C ASN A 122 -14.11 3.74 -3.02
N SER A 123 -13.14 3.48 -2.14
CA SER A 123 -11.95 2.66 -2.43
C SER A 123 -12.31 1.19 -2.66
N LEU A 124 -13.19 0.62 -1.83
CA LEU A 124 -13.71 -0.74 -2.03
C LEU A 124 -14.51 -0.88 -3.34
N ALA A 125 -15.31 0.14 -3.69
CA ALA A 125 -16.04 0.16 -4.95
C ALA A 125 -15.10 0.16 -6.17
N ARG A 126 -14.00 0.92 -6.11
CA ARG A 126 -12.96 0.89 -7.15
C ARG A 126 -12.26 -0.47 -7.24
N ILE A 127 -11.95 -1.09 -6.10
CA ILE A 127 -11.38 -2.45 -6.08
C ILE A 127 -12.35 -3.46 -6.71
N HIS A 128 -13.64 -3.37 -6.44
CA HIS A 128 -14.64 -4.19 -7.10
C HIS A 128 -14.61 -4.00 -8.63
N SER A 129 -14.54 -2.76 -9.13
CA SER A 129 -14.40 -2.50 -10.57
C SER A 129 -13.09 -3.04 -11.16
N ILE A 130 -11.98 -3.00 -10.42
CA ILE A 130 -10.72 -3.63 -10.85
C ILE A 130 -10.90 -5.15 -11.03
N LEU A 131 -11.56 -5.81 -10.07
CA LEU A 131 -11.83 -7.25 -10.10
C LEU A 131 -12.69 -7.71 -11.28
N GLU A 132 -13.52 -6.82 -11.84
CA GLU A 132 -14.34 -7.09 -13.03
C GLU A 132 -13.51 -7.09 -14.32
N ILE A 133 -12.31 -6.50 -14.30
CA ILE A 133 -11.44 -6.31 -15.48
C ILE A 133 -10.31 -7.34 -15.51
N ILE A 134 -9.89 -7.88 -14.36
CA ILE A 134 -8.78 -8.85 -14.22
C ILE A 134 -9.21 -10.30 -14.05
#